data_AF-A0A2E4D8E4-F1
#
_entry.id   AF-A0A2E4D8E4-F1
#
_cell.length_a   1.000
_cell.length_b   1.000
_cell.length_c   1.000
_cell.angle_alpha   90.00
_cell.angle_beta   90.00
_cell.angle_gamma   90.00
#
_symmetry.space_group_name_H-M   'P 1'
#
loop_
_entity.id
_entity.type
_entity.pdbx_description
1 polymer ?
#
loop_
_entity_poly.entity_id
_entity_poly.type
_entity_poly.pdbx_seq_one_letter_code
_entity_poly.pdbx_strand_id
1 'polypeptide(L)'
;MLVDISFNPKAQSALLEFQVEHFDSDLRLKECLAIMTVISADFYLDPEIEPEHLAEYIAIAREQNKNAMLFEISEDGVELELK
;
A
#
# COMPACT_ATOMS: atom_id res chain seq x y z
N MET A 1 -5.81 2.36 11.30
CA MET A 1 -5.01 3.12 10.32
C MET A 1 -5.97 3.94 9.48
N LEU A 2 -5.64 5.18 9.12
CA LEU A 2 -6.37 5.88 8.05
C LEU A 2 -5.65 5.62 6.73
N VAL A 3 -6.42 5.30 5.70
CA VAL A 3 -5.97 5.06 4.32
C VAL A 3 -6.80 5.94 3.41
N ASP A 4 -6.15 6.66 2.51
CA ASP A 4 -6.84 7.38 1.44
C ASP A 4 -6.90 6.49 0.22
N ILE A 5 -8.14 6.16 -0.20
CA ILE A 5 -8.41 5.28 -1.34
C ILE A 5 -9.03 6.12 -2.44
N SER A 6 -8.43 6.08 -3.63
CA SER A 6 -9.00 6.72 -4.82
C SER A 6 -8.99 5.76 -6.01
N PHE A 7 -10.01 5.84 -6.85
CA PHE A 7 -10.12 5.01 -8.04
C PHE A 7 -9.93 5.88 -9.27
N ASN A 8 -9.13 5.40 -10.22
CA ASN A 8 -8.96 6.02 -11.52
C ASN A 8 -9.64 5.17 -12.60
N PRO A 9 -10.88 5.49 -13.00
CA PRO A 9 -11.62 4.68 -13.97
C PRO A 9 -10.99 4.66 -15.37
N LYS A 10 -10.18 5.66 -15.71
CA LYS A 10 -9.51 5.74 -17.02
C LYS A 10 -8.31 4.81 -17.09
N ALA A 11 -7.53 4.75 -16.02
CA ALA A 11 -6.38 3.86 -15.90
C ALA A 11 -6.77 2.46 -15.40
N GLN A 12 -8.04 2.27 -14.97
CA GLN A 12 -8.50 1.05 -14.32
C GLN A 12 -7.59 0.66 -13.16
N SER A 13 -7.28 1.64 -12.31
CA SER A 13 -6.42 1.47 -11.14
C SER A 13 -7.05 2.00 -9.87
N ALA A 14 -6.64 1.44 -8.73
CA ALA A 14 -6.90 1.93 -7.40
C ALA A 14 -5.59 2.43 -6.78
N LEU A 15 -5.65 3.60 -6.16
CA LEU A 15 -4.54 4.22 -5.45
C LEU A 15 -4.83 4.18 -3.95
N LEU A 16 -3.92 3.57 -3.19
CA LEU A 16 -3.98 3.45 -1.74
C LEU A 16 -2.82 4.22 -1.12
N GLU A 17 -3.12 5.30 -0.38
CA GLU A 17 -2.10 6.09 0.31
C GLU A 17 -2.12 5.80 1.81
N PHE A 18 -1.00 5.32 2.33
CA PHE A 18 -0.79 5.03 3.74
C PHE A 18 0.24 5.97 4.34
N GLN A 19 -0.12 6.66 5.42
CA GLN A 19 0.81 7.52 6.15
C GLN A 19 1.80 6.67 6.99
N VAL A 20 3.09 6.94 6.85
CA VAL A 20 4.20 6.20 7.50
C VAL A 20 4.11 6.28 9.03
N GLU A 21 3.59 7.40 9.57
CA GLU A 21 3.39 7.58 11.01
C GLU A 21 2.35 6.62 11.60
N HIS A 22 1.44 6.08 10.79
CA HIS A 22 0.42 5.13 11.24
C HIS A 22 0.97 3.71 11.45
N PHE A 23 2.22 3.43 11.09
CA PHE A 23 2.86 2.12 11.26
C PHE A 23 3.64 2.03 12.58
N ASP A 24 2.90 2.01 13.68
CA ASP A 24 3.42 1.98 15.06
C ASP A 24 3.43 0.58 15.70
N SER A 25 2.90 -0.43 15.01
CA SER A 25 2.73 -1.77 15.55
C SER A 25 2.54 -2.82 14.44
N ASP A 26 2.83 -4.09 14.75
CA ASP A 26 2.64 -5.21 13.82
C ASP A 26 1.18 -5.36 13.35
N LEU A 27 0.22 -4.94 14.18
CA LEU A 27 -1.19 -4.94 13.81
C LEU A 27 -1.43 -4.02 12.60
N ARG A 28 -0.74 -2.87 12.53
CA ARG A 28 -0.86 -1.90 11.44
C ARG A 28 -0.32 -2.44 10.12
N LEU A 29 0.77 -3.22 10.18
CA LEU A 29 1.28 -3.95 9.01
C LEU A 29 0.23 -4.93 8.48
N LYS A 30 -0.40 -5.69 9.36
CA LYS A 30 -1.46 -6.65 9.01
C LYS A 30 -2.72 -5.96 8.48
N GLU A 31 -3.10 -4.82 9.06
CA GLU A 31 -4.20 -3.99 8.55
C GLU A 31 -3.91 -3.50 7.12
N CYS A 32 -2.70 -3.00 6.85
CA CYS A 32 -2.27 -2.58 5.53
C CYS A 32 -2.37 -3.71 4.50
N LEU A 33 -1.81 -4.89 4.83
CA LEU A 33 -1.90 -6.08 3.97
C LEU A 33 -3.34 -6.46 3.69
N ALA A 34 -4.19 -6.53 4.72
CA ALA A 34 -5.58 -6.89 4.55
C ALA A 34 -6.33 -5.92 3.62
N ILE A 35 -6.07 -4.61 3.75
CA ILE A 35 -6.65 -3.59 2.87
C ILE A 35 -6.17 -3.81 1.43
N MET A 36 -4.87 -3.98 1.22
CA MET A 36 -4.29 -4.22 -0.10
C MET A 36 -4.88 -5.49 -0.73
N THR A 37 -4.92 -6.61 0.00
CA THR A 37 -5.49 -7.88 -0.51
C THR A 37 -6.94 -7.73 -0.91
N VAL A 38 -7.78 -7.03 -0.12
CA VAL A 38 -9.19 -6.82 -0.45
C VAL A 38 -9.34 -6.01 -1.73
N ILE A 39 -8.56 -4.94 -1.89
CA ILE A 39 -8.64 -4.10 -3.10
C ILE A 39 -8.05 -4.84 -4.31
N SER A 40 -6.92 -5.52 -4.17
CA SER A 40 -6.32 -6.33 -5.24
C SER A 40 -7.24 -7.44 -5.73
N ALA A 41 -8.07 -8.02 -4.86
CA ALA A 41 -9.03 -9.03 -5.25
C ALA A 41 -10.07 -8.50 -6.27
N ASP A 42 -10.43 -7.21 -6.24
CA ASP A 42 -11.32 -6.61 -7.24
C ASP A 42 -10.67 -6.53 -8.63
N PHE A 43 -9.34 -6.58 -8.69
CA PHE A 43 -8.53 -6.65 -9.92
C PHE A 43 -8.08 -8.08 -10.25
N TYR A 44 -8.61 -9.08 -9.54
CA TYR A 44 -8.20 -10.50 -9.66
C TYR A 44 -6.70 -10.73 -9.42
N LEU A 45 -6.07 -9.87 -8.63
CA LEU A 45 -4.66 -9.94 -8.30
C LEU A 45 -4.42 -10.48 -6.89
N ASP A 46 -3.34 -11.24 -6.76
CA ASP A 46 -2.64 -11.41 -5.49
C ASP A 46 -1.60 -10.28 -5.41
N PRO A 47 -1.62 -9.42 -4.37
CA PRO A 47 -0.63 -8.37 -4.24
C PRO A 47 0.82 -8.87 -4.10
N GLU A 48 1.05 -10.16 -3.80
CA GLU A 48 2.38 -10.76 -3.61
C GLU A 48 3.27 -10.00 -2.59
N ILE A 49 2.65 -9.25 -1.68
CA ILE A 49 3.34 -8.46 -0.66
C ILE A 49 3.21 -9.17 0.68
N GLU A 50 4.34 -9.41 1.33
CA GLU A 50 4.46 -10.03 2.63
C GLU A 50 4.75 -8.97 3.72
N PRO A 51 4.54 -9.29 5.02
CA PRO A 51 4.83 -8.37 6.12
C PRO A 51 6.29 -7.89 6.12
N GLU A 52 7.24 -8.73 5.74
CA GLU A 52 8.66 -8.38 5.66
C GLU A 52 8.91 -7.28 4.61
N HIS A 53 8.29 -7.40 3.43
CA HIS A 53 8.41 -6.39 2.36
C HIS A 53 7.88 -5.02 2.83
N LEU A 54 6.72 -5.00 3.50
CA LEU A 54 6.17 -3.75 4.05
C LEU A 54 7.08 -3.14 5.11
N ALA A 55 7.63 -3.95 6.01
CA ALA A 55 8.55 -3.47 7.03
C ALA A 55 9.79 -2.82 6.40
N GLU A 56 10.33 -3.40 5.34
CA GLU A 56 11.43 -2.82 4.55
C GLU A 56 11.03 -1.49 3.90
N TYR A 57 9.86 -1.40 3.24
CA TYR A 57 9.39 -0.17 2.63
C TYR A 57 9.18 0.96 3.63
N ILE A 58 8.65 0.65 4.81
CA ILE A 58 8.46 1.63 5.89
C ILE A 58 9.81 2.11 6.42
N ALA A 59 10.80 1.21 6.56
CA ALA A 59 12.14 1.59 6.97
C ALA A 59 12.79 2.54 5.94
N ILE A 60 12.69 2.22 4.65
CA ILE A 60 13.19 3.05 3.55
C ILE A 60 12.48 4.41 3.53
N ALA A 61 11.15 4.44 3.69
CA ALA A 61 10.38 5.67 3.73
C ALA A 61 10.84 6.58 4.88
N ARG A 62 11.04 6.00 6.08
CA ARG A 62 11.57 6.74 7.25
C ARG A 62 12.98 7.27 7.00
N GLU A 63 13.86 6.47 6.42
CA GLU A 63 15.23 6.89 6.09
C GLU A 63 15.25 8.05 5.08
N GLN A 64 14.35 8.03 4.10
CA GLN A 64 14.23 9.05 3.07
C GLN A 64 13.37 10.27 3.48
N ASN A 65 12.91 10.33 4.73
CA ASN A 65 11.98 11.37 5.24
C ASN A 65 10.70 11.49 4.39
N LYS A 66 10.20 10.35 3.93
CA LYS A 66 8.94 10.19 3.21
C LYS A 66 7.82 9.99 4.22
N ASN A 67 6.70 10.66 3.98
CA ASN A 67 5.58 10.68 4.91
C ASN A 67 4.50 9.67 4.52
N ALA A 68 4.45 9.26 3.26
CA ALA A 68 3.44 8.31 2.79
C ALA A 68 3.99 7.27 1.80
N MET A 69 3.34 6.11 1.79
CA MET A 69 3.49 5.07 0.79
C MET A 69 2.23 5.07 -0.07
N LEU A 70 2.39 5.28 -1.39
CA LEU A 70 1.32 5.20 -2.37
C LEU A 70 1.45 3.87 -3.11
N PHE A 71 0.45 3.01 -2.98
CA PHE A 71 0.33 1.81 -3.79
C PHE A 71 -0.66 2.04 -4.93
N GLU A 72 -0.23 1.78 -6.16
CA GLU A 72 -1.12 1.69 -7.31
C GLU A 72 -1.40 0.23 -7.63
N ILE A 73 -2.67 -0.14 -7.66
CA ILE A 73 -3.15 -1.48 -7.98
C ILE A 73 -3.91 -1.38 -9.30
N SER A 74 -3.48 -2.14 -10.30
CA SER A 74 -4.12 -2.18 -11.63
C SER A 74 -4.10 -3.62 -12.16
N GLU A 75 -4.66 -3.90 -13.33
CA GLU A 75 -4.57 -5.24 -13.94
C GLU A 75 -3.12 -5.70 -14.20
N ASP A 76 -2.18 -4.76 -14.33
CA ASP A 76 -0.77 -5.04 -14.62
C ASP A 76 0.03 -5.43 -13.37
N GLY A 77 -0.49 -5.15 -12.16
CA GLY A 77 0.17 -5.48 -10.90
C GLY A 77 0.04 -4.39 -9.82
N VAL A 78 0.93 -4.46 -8.84
CA VAL A 78 1.04 -3.50 -7.73
C VAL A 78 2.36 -2.72 -7.85
N GLU A 79 2.26 -1.40 -7.90
CA GLU A 79 3.40 -0.48 -7.90
C GLU A 79 3.44 0.34 -6.60
N LEU A 80 4.64 0.69 -6.13
CA LEU A 80 4.86 1.48 -4.92
C LEU A 80 5.64 2.76 -5.22
N GLU A 81 5.11 3.89 -4.79
CA GLU A 81 5.78 5.19 -4.76
C GLU A 81 5.89 5.73 -3.32
N LEU A 82 7.07 6.24 -2.95
CA LEU A 82 7.31 6.88 -1.65
C LEU A 82 7.23 8.41 -1.75
N LYS A 83 6.27 9.01 -1.04
CA LYS A 83 5.98 10.45 -1.09
C LYS A 83 6.60 11.24 0.06
#